data_AF-A0AA37UGE7-F1
#
_entry.id   AF-A0AA37UGE7-F1
#
_cell.length_a   1.000
_cell.length_b   1.000
_cell.length_c   1.000
_cell.angle_alpha   90.00
_cell.angle_beta   90.00
_cell.angle_gamma   90.00
#
_symmetry.space_group_name_H-M   'P 1'
#
loop_
_entity.id
_entity.type
_entity.pdbx_description
1 polymer ?
#
loop_
_entity_poly.entity_id
_entity_poly.type
_entity_poly.pdbx_seq_one_letter_code
_entity_poly.pdbx_strand_id
1 'polypeptide(L)'
;MSTTIAIADALRPALVATERAHLLALAEQELVDRDAAREALRDPATTAGLLEGDLVEAGIAEAALRISVRNHLAGLKEAFLAARTALIERAAPERARQVELGGEAVNLADLLLAHERVLARHTQRIGDLMGRLNLSPAGDGLPKAARDRIGGLLGFARADASGRDALTARDHLAELAHLHAGTASSLARIHGELSSLGGRISVAEAPVDLAAAAADALGAALALEAAGGEPLPQAEQSWAIGARVIVALRALGDALHGASLPSSAGASDAVSQDAAESVAIDEVRQHRELLNALGLQLADASLELEEGVETLLAR
;
A
#
# COMPACT_ATOMS: atom_id res chain seq x y z
N MET A 1 -20.02 8.01 -9.84
CA MET A 1 -19.11 7.71 -10.97
C MET A 1 -18.31 6.47 -10.58
N SER A 2 -18.40 5.38 -11.35
CA SER A 2 -17.65 4.16 -11.05
C SER A 2 -16.23 4.31 -11.58
N THR A 3 -15.30 4.75 -10.74
CA THR A 3 -13.88 4.89 -11.07
C THR A 3 -13.20 3.51 -10.94
N THR A 4 -13.64 2.54 -11.75
CA THR A 4 -12.94 1.27 -11.85
C THR A 4 -11.84 1.45 -12.89
N ILE A 5 -10.62 1.75 -12.45
CA ILE A 5 -9.43 1.64 -13.30
C ILE A 5 -9.18 0.14 -13.47
N ALA A 6 -9.15 -0.35 -14.71
CA ALA A 6 -8.79 -1.74 -14.98
C ALA A 6 -7.38 -2.01 -14.46
N ILE A 7 -7.12 -3.19 -13.87
CA ILE A 7 -5.78 -3.50 -13.32
C ILE A 7 -4.70 -3.34 -14.41
N ALA A 8 -5.03 -3.71 -15.65
CA ALA A 8 -4.13 -3.53 -16.78
C ALA A 8 -3.64 -2.07 -16.94
N ASP A 9 -4.51 -1.09 -16.74
CA ASP A 9 -4.12 0.32 -16.83
C ASP A 9 -3.33 0.78 -15.60
N ALA A 10 -3.66 0.25 -14.41
CA ALA A 10 -2.91 0.52 -13.19
C ALA A 10 -1.49 -0.10 -13.19
N LEU A 11 -1.30 -1.23 -13.90
CA LEU A 11 -0.02 -1.92 -14.04
C LEU A 11 0.86 -1.33 -15.13
N ARG A 12 0.28 -0.68 -16.14
CA ARG A 12 0.99 -0.22 -17.34
C ARG A 12 2.26 0.60 -17.05
N PRO A 13 2.26 1.59 -16.13
CA PRO A 13 3.49 2.33 -15.83
C PRO A 13 4.60 1.43 -15.27
N ALA A 14 4.23 0.47 -14.41
CA ALA A 14 5.18 -0.47 -13.80
C ALA A 14 5.68 -1.51 -14.81
N LEU A 15 4.84 -1.95 -15.76
CA LEU A 15 5.24 -2.83 -16.87
C LEU A 15 6.30 -2.14 -17.74
N VAL A 16 6.03 -0.92 -18.20
CA VAL A 16 6.97 -0.15 -19.02
C VAL A 16 8.31 0.06 -18.30
N ALA A 17 8.27 0.44 -17.02
CA ALA A 17 9.50 0.60 -16.22
C ALA A 17 10.30 -0.71 -16.13
N THR A 18 9.60 -1.83 -15.93
CA THR A 18 10.21 -3.17 -15.81
C THR A 18 10.82 -3.65 -17.12
N GLU A 19 10.15 -3.43 -18.25
CA GLU A 19 10.66 -3.73 -19.60
C GLU A 19 11.94 -2.92 -19.90
N ARG A 20 11.91 -1.61 -19.61
CA ARG A 20 13.08 -0.72 -19.77
C ARG A 20 14.25 -1.17 -18.90
N ALA A 21 14.00 -1.53 -17.64
CA ALA A 21 15.03 -2.01 -16.74
C ALA A 21 15.67 -3.33 -17.23
N HIS A 22 14.87 -4.25 -17.81
CA HIS A 22 15.40 -5.46 -18.44
C HIS A 22 16.28 -5.13 -19.64
N LEU A 23 15.78 -4.34 -20.60
CA LEU A 23 16.55 -3.98 -21.80
C LEU A 23 17.88 -3.31 -21.44
N LEU A 24 17.86 -2.38 -20.48
CA LEU A 24 19.06 -1.70 -20.01
C LEU A 24 20.06 -2.69 -19.39
N ALA A 25 19.60 -3.56 -18.48
CA ALA A 25 20.47 -4.55 -17.85
C ALA A 25 21.02 -5.57 -18.86
N LEU A 26 20.23 -6.02 -19.84
CA LEU A 26 20.69 -6.93 -20.90
C LEU A 26 21.76 -6.27 -21.78
N ALA A 27 21.57 -5.01 -22.16
CA ALA A 27 22.53 -4.25 -22.97
C ALA A 27 23.84 -3.92 -22.21
N GLU A 28 23.74 -3.60 -20.92
CA GLU A 28 24.90 -3.37 -20.04
C GLU A 28 25.75 -4.63 -19.87
N GLN A 29 25.10 -5.79 -19.81
CA GLN A 29 25.76 -7.10 -19.67
C GLN A 29 26.13 -7.74 -21.01
N GLU A 30 25.96 -7.02 -22.12
CA GLU A 30 26.29 -7.48 -23.48
C GLU A 30 25.54 -8.77 -23.88
N LEU A 31 24.35 -8.97 -23.32
CA LEU A 31 23.45 -10.09 -23.63
C LEU A 31 22.54 -9.79 -24.82
N VAL A 32 22.32 -8.50 -25.11
CA VAL A 32 21.60 -7.99 -26.28
C VAL A 32 22.46 -6.91 -26.94
N ASP A 33 22.36 -6.80 -28.27
CA ASP A 33 23.02 -5.74 -29.03
C ASP A 33 22.57 -4.35 -28.54
N ARG A 34 23.52 -3.44 -28.35
CA ARG A 34 23.22 -2.12 -27.77
C ARG A 34 22.40 -1.24 -28.72
N ASP A 35 22.60 -1.35 -30.02
CA ASP A 35 21.82 -0.58 -31.00
C ASP A 35 20.38 -1.08 -31.07
N ALA A 36 20.19 -2.39 -31.03
CA ALA A 36 18.85 -3.00 -30.92
C ALA A 36 18.14 -2.59 -29.61
N ALA A 37 18.84 -2.60 -28.47
CA ALA A 37 18.27 -2.16 -27.20
C ALA A 37 17.89 -0.66 -27.20
N ARG A 38 18.70 0.20 -27.85
CA ARG A 38 18.37 1.63 -28.03
C ARG A 38 17.12 1.83 -28.88
N GLU A 39 16.99 1.07 -29.95
CA GLU A 39 15.81 1.12 -30.81
C GLU A 39 14.56 0.73 -30.01
N ALA A 40 14.63 -0.36 -29.23
CA ALA A 40 13.56 -0.80 -28.33
C ALA A 40 13.18 0.22 -27.25
N LEU A 41 14.15 0.92 -26.68
CA LEU A 41 13.87 1.99 -25.71
C LEU A 41 13.20 3.22 -26.34
N ARG A 42 13.45 3.48 -27.64
CA ARG A 42 12.80 4.58 -28.38
C ARG A 42 11.41 4.21 -28.87
N ASP A 43 11.22 2.97 -29.32
CA ASP A 43 9.96 2.44 -29.81
C ASP A 43 9.56 1.16 -29.06
N PRO A 44 8.63 1.24 -28.11
CA PRO A 44 8.14 0.08 -27.36
C PRO A 44 7.61 -1.06 -28.23
N ALA A 45 7.19 -0.79 -29.49
CA ALA A 45 6.74 -1.83 -30.40
C ALA A 45 7.86 -2.82 -30.79
N THR A 46 9.12 -2.38 -30.70
CA THR A 46 10.30 -3.20 -31.05
C THR A 46 10.86 -3.98 -29.85
N THR A 47 10.39 -3.69 -28.63
CA THR A 47 10.76 -4.39 -27.39
C THR A 47 10.37 -5.86 -27.39
N ALA A 48 9.23 -6.21 -28.00
CA ALA A 48 8.65 -7.55 -27.93
C ALA A 48 9.61 -8.64 -28.44
N GLY A 49 10.38 -8.37 -29.49
CA GLY A 49 11.33 -9.34 -30.06
C GLY A 49 12.63 -9.53 -29.27
N LEU A 50 12.92 -8.65 -28.30
CA LEU A 50 14.14 -8.69 -27.49
C LEU A 50 13.91 -9.27 -26.09
N LEU A 51 12.66 -9.26 -25.62
CA LEU A 51 12.26 -9.76 -24.30
C LEU A 51 11.41 -11.03 -24.40
N GLU A 52 11.66 -11.86 -25.42
CA GLU A 52 10.93 -13.11 -25.62
C GLU A 52 11.36 -14.20 -24.62
N GLY A 53 10.37 -14.91 -24.09
CA GLY A 53 10.56 -16.12 -23.29
C GLY A 53 9.67 -16.15 -22.05
N ASP A 54 9.01 -17.28 -21.83
CA ASP A 54 7.99 -17.46 -20.79
C ASP A 54 8.42 -16.98 -19.40
N LEU A 55 9.69 -17.19 -19.03
CA LEU A 55 10.24 -16.77 -17.72
C LEU A 55 10.53 -15.26 -17.65
N VAL A 56 10.90 -14.64 -18.77
CA VAL A 56 11.15 -13.20 -18.86
C VAL A 56 9.83 -12.46 -18.76
N GLU A 57 8.84 -12.85 -19.57
CA GLU A 57 7.50 -12.25 -19.55
C GLU A 57 6.82 -12.42 -18.18
N ALA A 58 6.89 -13.61 -17.59
CA ALA A 58 6.36 -13.86 -16.25
C ALA A 58 7.07 -13.01 -15.19
N GLY A 59 8.40 -12.87 -15.27
CA GLY A 59 9.19 -12.05 -14.36
C GLY A 59 8.90 -10.56 -14.47
N ILE A 60 8.68 -10.08 -15.70
CA ILE A 60 8.26 -8.69 -15.97
C ILE A 60 6.89 -8.43 -15.36
N ALA A 61 5.91 -9.29 -15.64
CA ALA A 61 4.55 -9.14 -15.13
C ALA A 61 4.51 -9.18 -13.60
N GLU A 62 5.22 -10.12 -12.98
CA GLU A 62 5.27 -10.26 -11.52
C GLU A 62 6.00 -9.10 -10.84
N ALA A 63 7.12 -8.62 -11.40
CA ALA A 63 7.80 -7.43 -10.88
C ALA A 63 6.90 -6.18 -10.98
N ALA A 64 6.23 -5.98 -12.11
CA ALA A 64 5.30 -4.88 -12.29
C ALA A 64 4.13 -4.93 -11.30
N LEU A 65 3.59 -6.13 -11.04
CA LEU A 65 2.56 -6.34 -10.03
C LEU A 65 3.06 -5.95 -8.64
N ARG A 66 4.23 -6.45 -8.21
CA ARG A 66 4.81 -6.11 -6.90
C ARG A 66 5.09 -4.61 -6.77
N ILE A 67 5.58 -3.94 -7.82
CA ILE A 67 5.74 -2.48 -7.85
C ILE A 67 4.39 -1.79 -7.61
N SER A 68 3.35 -2.19 -8.33
CA SER A 68 2.01 -1.61 -8.19
C SER A 68 1.44 -1.83 -6.79
N VAL A 69 1.57 -3.04 -6.23
CA VAL A 69 1.14 -3.35 -4.87
C VAL A 69 1.93 -2.52 -3.84
N ARG A 70 3.25 -2.37 -3.98
CA ARG A 70 4.07 -1.52 -3.08
C ARG A 70 3.60 -0.07 -3.10
N ASN A 71 3.32 0.48 -4.28
CA ASN A 71 2.82 1.86 -4.44
C ASN A 71 1.44 2.02 -3.79
N HIS A 72 0.55 1.05 -3.99
CA HIS A 72 -0.77 1.02 -3.35
C HIS A 72 -0.66 0.95 -1.82
N LEU A 73 0.21 0.07 -1.30
CA LEU A 73 0.46 -0.06 0.13
C LEU A 73 1.07 1.20 0.74
N ALA A 74 1.93 1.92 0.01
CA ALA A 74 2.47 3.20 0.45
C ALA A 74 1.36 4.24 0.63
N GLY A 75 0.46 4.38 -0.35
CA GLY A 75 -0.70 5.26 -0.26
C GLY A 75 -1.68 4.85 0.85
N LEU A 76 -1.87 3.55 1.05
CA LEU A 76 -2.68 3.02 2.15
C LEU A 76 -2.05 3.37 3.50
N LYS A 77 -0.74 3.14 3.67
CA LYS A 77 0.00 3.46 4.89
C LYS A 77 -0.07 4.94 5.23
N GLU A 78 0.06 5.82 4.23
CA GLU A 78 -0.09 7.26 4.41
C GLU A 78 -1.48 7.62 4.97
N ALA A 79 -2.55 7.07 4.39
CA ALA A 79 -3.91 7.28 4.85
C ALA A 79 -4.14 6.76 6.29
N PHE A 80 -3.53 5.61 6.63
CA PHE A 80 -3.53 5.08 8.00
C PHE A 80 -2.85 6.03 8.98
N LEU A 81 -1.66 6.53 8.65
CA LEU A 81 -0.94 7.46 9.52
C LEU A 81 -1.73 8.76 9.73
N ALA A 82 -2.38 9.29 8.69
CA ALA A 82 -3.25 10.45 8.81
C ALA A 82 -4.43 10.19 9.77
N ALA A 83 -5.14 9.07 9.61
CA ALA A 83 -6.26 8.71 10.48
C ALA A 83 -5.81 8.47 11.93
N ARG A 84 -4.66 7.81 12.14
CA ARG A 84 -4.07 7.61 13.47
C ARG A 84 -3.73 8.95 14.14
N THR A 85 -3.06 9.85 13.42
CA THR A 85 -2.77 11.21 13.92
C THR A 85 -4.04 11.91 14.36
N ALA A 86 -5.09 11.89 13.53
CA ALA A 86 -6.37 12.54 13.85
C ALA A 86 -7.05 11.95 15.10
N LEU A 87 -6.98 10.63 15.30
CA LEU A 87 -7.51 9.98 16.51
C LEU A 87 -6.74 10.40 17.77
N ILE A 88 -5.41 10.45 17.71
CA ILE A 88 -4.55 10.86 18.83
C ILE A 88 -4.83 12.32 19.19
N GLU A 89 -4.77 13.22 18.21
CA GLU A 89 -5.01 14.65 18.40
C GLU A 89 -6.43 14.91 18.93
N ARG A 90 -7.41 14.09 18.53
CA ARG A 90 -8.78 14.19 19.05
C ARG A 90 -8.94 13.64 20.45
N ALA A 91 -8.19 12.62 20.85
CA ALA A 91 -8.30 12.02 22.17
C ALA A 91 -7.89 13.02 23.28
N ALA A 92 -6.84 13.81 23.06
CA ALA A 92 -6.31 14.75 24.06
C ALA A 92 -7.35 15.72 24.65
N PRO A 93 -8.16 16.47 23.87
CA PRO A 93 -9.19 17.35 24.43
C PRO A 93 -10.39 16.63 25.04
N GLU A 94 -10.56 15.32 24.81
CA GLU A 94 -11.74 14.55 25.23
C GLU A 94 -11.49 13.70 26.50
N ARG A 95 -10.33 13.84 27.16
CA ARG A 95 -9.91 13.04 28.34
C ARG A 95 -10.92 13.04 29.50
N ALA A 96 -11.66 14.13 29.68
CA ALA A 96 -12.66 14.27 30.73
C ALA A 96 -14.05 13.73 30.33
N ARG A 97 -14.26 13.43 29.05
CA ARG A 97 -15.60 13.24 28.50
C ARG A 97 -16.03 11.79 28.59
N GLN A 98 -17.18 11.60 29.22
CA GLN A 98 -17.91 10.34 29.23
C GLN A 98 -18.96 10.35 28.10
N VAL A 99 -19.09 9.22 27.42
CA VAL A 99 -20.14 8.97 26.41
C VAL A 99 -20.81 7.64 26.70
N GLU A 100 -22.05 7.46 26.26
CA GLU A 100 -22.74 6.18 26.37
C GLU A 100 -22.57 5.38 25.08
N LEU A 101 -22.07 4.15 25.19
CA LEU A 101 -21.91 3.23 24.08
C LEU A 101 -22.50 1.87 24.49
N GLY A 102 -23.52 1.39 23.79
CA GLY A 102 -24.17 0.12 24.12
C GLY A 102 -24.81 0.07 25.50
N GLY A 103 -25.19 1.22 26.08
CA GLY A 103 -25.75 1.33 27.44
C GLY A 103 -24.70 1.43 28.55
N GLU A 104 -23.41 1.45 28.22
CA GLU A 104 -22.33 1.61 29.18
C GLU A 104 -21.63 2.97 29.02
N ALA A 105 -21.27 3.59 30.15
CA ALA A 105 -20.49 4.82 30.14
C ALA A 105 -19.02 4.51 29.86
N VAL A 106 -18.48 5.09 28.80
CA VAL A 106 -17.08 4.96 28.38
C VAL A 106 -16.42 6.33 28.26
N ASN A 107 -15.13 6.40 28.57
CA ASN A 107 -14.33 7.58 28.34
C ASN A 107 -14.05 7.74 26.83
N LEU A 108 -14.35 8.91 26.26
CA LEU A 108 -14.21 9.13 24.82
C LEU A 108 -12.74 9.11 24.37
N ALA A 109 -11.82 9.65 25.15
CA ALA A 109 -10.39 9.59 24.81
C ALA A 109 -9.90 8.14 24.77
N ASP A 110 -10.30 7.31 25.74
CA ASP A 110 -9.93 5.89 25.75
C ASP A 110 -10.52 5.13 24.56
N LEU A 111 -11.76 5.43 24.16
CA LEU A 111 -12.39 4.86 22.96
C LEU A 111 -11.59 5.22 21.68
N LEU A 112 -11.25 6.50 21.50
CA LEU A 112 -10.49 6.97 20.34
C LEU A 112 -9.09 6.35 20.28
N LEU A 113 -8.39 6.27 21.42
CA LEU A 113 -7.09 5.59 21.51
C LEU A 113 -7.20 4.07 21.29
N ALA A 114 -8.30 3.44 21.68
CA ALA A 114 -8.55 2.03 21.36
C ALA A 114 -8.69 1.82 19.84
N HIS A 115 -9.34 2.74 19.14
CA HIS A 115 -9.41 2.74 17.67
C HIS A 115 -8.05 2.98 17.02
N GLU A 116 -7.27 3.94 17.52
CA GLU A 116 -5.92 4.20 17.05
C GLU A 116 -5.07 2.93 17.09
N ARG A 117 -5.10 2.19 18.21
CA ARG A 117 -4.32 0.95 18.37
C ARG A 117 -4.73 -0.14 17.38
N VAL A 118 -6.00 -0.15 16.96
CA VAL A 118 -6.46 -1.05 15.89
C VAL A 118 -5.82 -0.67 14.57
N LEU A 119 -5.82 0.63 14.23
CA LEU A 119 -5.19 1.15 13.02
C LEU A 119 -3.66 0.99 13.05
N ALA A 120 -3.03 1.10 14.22
CA ALA A 120 -1.59 0.84 14.40
C ALA A 120 -1.20 -0.58 14.00
N ARG A 121 -1.97 -1.60 14.43
CA ARG A 121 -1.73 -3.00 14.03
C ARG A 121 -1.84 -3.21 12.53
N HIS A 122 -2.79 -2.57 11.86
CA HIS A 122 -2.89 -2.63 10.39
C HIS A 122 -1.73 -1.90 9.70
N THR A 123 -1.27 -0.78 10.27
CA THR A 123 -0.08 -0.05 9.79
C THR A 123 1.17 -0.93 9.85
N GLN A 124 1.35 -1.69 10.93
CA GLN A 124 2.45 -2.65 11.05
C GLN A 124 2.35 -3.76 9.99
N ARG A 125 1.16 -4.35 9.81
CA ARG A 125 0.92 -5.37 8.78
C ARG A 125 1.26 -4.88 7.37
N ILE A 126 0.94 -3.62 7.06
CA ILE A 126 1.34 -3.00 5.79
C ILE A 126 2.87 -2.97 5.68
N GLY A 127 3.57 -2.54 6.73
CA GLY A 127 5.04 -2.52 6.75
C GLY A 127 5.65 -3.90 6.53
N ASP A 128 5.12 -4.92 7.19
CA ASP A 128 5.58 -6.31 7.06
C ASP A 128 5.38 -6.84 5.63
N LEU A 129 4.21 -6.58 5.03
CA LEU A 129 3.89 -6.98 3.65
C LEU A 129 4.77 -6.26 2.63
N MET A 130 4.96 -4.94 2.79
CA MET A 130 5.88 -4.17 1.96
C MET A 130 7.31 -4.73 2.01
N GLY A 131 7.78 -5.15 3.19
CA GLY A 131 9.10 -5.77 3.36
C GLY A 131 9.25 -7.07 2.56
N ARG A 132 8.23 -7.93 2.55
CA ARG A 132 8.23 -9.18 1.77
C ARG A 132 8.15 -8.95 0.27
N LEU A 133 7.34 -7.97 -0.17
CA LEU A 133 7.21 -7.59 -1.58
C LEU A 133 8.49 -6.95 -2.16
N ASN A 134 9.45 -6.58 -1.32
CA ASN A 134 10.64 -5.84 -1.73
C ASN A 134 11.78 -6.72 -2.30
N LEU A 135 11.44 -7.91 -2.79
CA LEU A 135 12.34 -8.81 -3.50
C LEU A 135 11.95 -8.86 -4.98
N SER A 136 12.93 -8.63 -5.87
CA SER A 136 12.67 -8.58 -7.31
C SER A 136 12.52 -9.99 -7.88
N PRO A 137 11.37 -10.34 -8.48
CA PRO A 137 11.17 -11.62 -9.17
C PRO A 137 11.77 -11.62 -10.59
N ALA A 138 12.27 -10.47 -11.04
CA ALA A 138 12.69 -10.24 -12.42
C ALA A 138 14.03 -10.92 -12.77
N GLY A 139 14.17 -11.23 -14.06
CA GLY A 139 15.42 -11.75 -14.63
C GLY A 139 15.72 -13.21 -14.31
N ASP A 140 14.72 -14.06 -14.00
CA ASP A 140 14.96 -15.50 -13.86
C ASP A 140 15.67 -16.06 -15.11
N GLY A 141 16.66 -16.93 -14.91
CA GLY A 141 17.53 -17.42 -15.99
C GLY A 141 18.65 -16.46 -16.43
N LEU A 142 18.68 -15.20 -15.97
CA LEU A 142 19.77 -14.27 -16.27
C LEU A 142 20.94 -14.40 -15.28
N PRO A 143 22.17 -13.98 -15.68
CA PRO A 143 23.29 -13.86 -14.76
C PRO A 143 22.93 -13.02 -13.52
N LYS A 144 23.51 -13.37 -12.37
CA LYS A 144 23.23 -12.67 -11.10
C LYS A 144 23.41 -11.14 -11.21
N ALA A 145 24.46 -10.68 -11.89
CA ALA A 145 24.72 -9.26 -12.09
C ALA A 145 23.55 -8.55 -12.82
N ALA A 146 22.98 -9.18 -13.86
CA ALA A 146 21.81 -8.65 -14.56
C ALA A 146 20.58 -8.60 -13.65
N ARG A 147 20.33 -9.66 -12.88
CA ARG A 147 19.20 -9.72 -11.94
C ARG A 147 19.28 -8.66 -10.86
N ASP A 148 20.44 -8.53 -10.22
CA ASP A 148 20.68 -7.51 -9.20
C ASP A 148 20.55 -6.10 -9.80
N ARG A 149 20.99 -5.90 -11.04
CA ARG A 149 20.85 -4.64 -11.77
C ARG A 149 19.39 -4.28 -12.03
N ILE A 150 18.60 -5.21 -12.56
CA ILE A 150 17.16 -5.02 -12.79
C ILE A 150 16.46 -4.70 -11.45
N GLY A 151 16.78 -5.44 -10.40
CA GLY A 151 16.23 -5.21 -9.06
C GLY A 151 16.53 -3.81 -8.54
N GLY A 152 17.78 -3.35 -8.69
CA GLY A 152 18.21 -2.00 -8.29
C GLY A 152 17.48 -0.90 -9.05
N LEU A 153 17.41 -0.99 -10.38
CA LEU A 153 16.73 -0.02 -11.24
C LEU A 153 15.22 0.12 -10.93
N LEU A 154 14.62 -0.91 -10.34
CA LEU A 154 13.20 -0.94 -9.97
C LEU A 154 12.94 -0.69 -8.47
N GLY A 155 13.99 -0.32 -7.73
CA GLY A 155 13.93 -0.01 -6.30
C GLY A 155 13.57 -1.22 -5.43
N PHE A 156 13.90 -2.45 -5.84
CA PHE A 156 13.85 -3.62 -4.96
C PHE A 156 15.10 -3.67 -4.08
N ALA A 157 14.98 -4.25 -2.89
CA ALA A 157 16.13 -4.40 -1.98
C ALA A 157 17.20 -5.33 -2.55
N ARG A 158 16.79 -6.34 -3.31
CA ARG A 158 17.65 -7.32 -4.00
C ARG A 158 16.81 -8.19 -4.95
N ALA A 159 17.49 -8.93 -5.82
CA ALA A 159 16.87 -10.02 -6.57
C ALA A 159 16.42 -11.16 -5.64
N ASP A 160 15.31 -11.80 -5.99
CA ASP A 160 14.87 -13.03 -5.34
C ASP A 160 15.86 -14.17 -5.63
N ALA A 161 16.14 -14.98 -4.62
CA ALA A 161 17.06 -16.10 -4.73
C ALA A 161 16.47 -17.24 -5.57
N SER A 162 15.15 -17.43 -5.51
CA SER A 162 14.41 -18.45 -6.24
C SER A 162 13.47 -17.79 -7.24
N GLY A 163 14.00 -17.48 -8.44
CA GLY A 163 13.23 -16.83 -9.50
C GLY A 163 11.89 -17.52 -9.74
N ARG A 164 11.87 -18.85 -9.90
CA ARG A 164 10.62 -19.62 -10.10
C ARG A 164 9.63 -19.55 -8.95
N ASP A 165 10.08 -19.66 -7.70
CA ASP A 165 9.14 -19.60 -6.57
C ASP A 165 8.49 -18.21 -6.55
N ALA A 166 9.28 -17.16 -6.81
CA ALA A 166 8.79 -15.79 -6.87
C ALA A 166 7.75 -15.56 -7.98
N LEU A 167 7.85 -16.26 -9.12
CA LEU A 167 6.88 -16.20 -10.23
C LEU A 167 5.54 -16.88 -9.90
N THR A 168 5.59 -17.94 -9.08
CA THR A 168 4.40 -18.73 -8.73
C THR A 168 3.74 -18.27 -7.44
N ALA A 169 4.48 -17.59 -6.55
CA ALA A 169 3.97 -17.15 -5.25
C ALA A 169 2.96 -16.00 -5.40
N ARG A 170 1.71 -16.27 -5.03
CA ARG A 170 0.60 -15.30 -4.99
C ARG A 170 0.08 -15.04 -3.57
N ASP A 171 0.78 -15.53 -2.56
CA ASP A 171 0.49 -15.36 -1.14
C ASP A 171 0.36 -13.87 -0.75
N HIS A 172 1.21 -13.01 -1.31
CA HIS A 172 1.15 -11.57 -1.08
C HIS A 172 -0.17 -10.91 -1.52
N LEU A 173 -0.85 -11.45 -2.55
CA LEU A 173 -2.15 -10.95 -3.00
C LEU A 173 -3.28 -11.37 -2.05
N ALA A 174 -3.24 -12.61 -1.56
CA ALA A 174 -4.16 -13.08 -0.54
C ALA A 174 -3.99 -12.28 0.75
N GLU A 175 -2.75 -12.02 1.16
CA GLU A 175 -2.45 -11.20 2.33
C GLU A 175 -2.92 -9.74 2.15
N LEU A 176 -2.73 -9.15 0.97
CA LEU A 176 -3.28 -7.83 0.64
C LEU A 176 -4.81 -7.80 0.77
N ALA A 177 -5.50 -8.81 0.25
CA ALA A 177 -6.96 -8.90 0.34
C ALA A 177 -7.43 -9.07 1.80
N HIS A 178 -6.74 -9.86 2.61
CA HIS A 178 -6.99 -9.97 4.05
C HIS A 178 -6.77 -8.65 4.80
N LEU A 179 -5.71 -7.91 4.45
CA LEU A 179 -5.45 -6.59 5.00
C LEU A 179 -6.59 -5.62 4.66
N HIS A 180 -7.07 -5.60 3.42
CA HIS A 180 -8.22 -4.79 3.01
C HIS A 180 -9.50 -5.16 3.77
N ALA A 181 -9.83 -6.45 3.86
CA ALA A 181 -11.01 -6.92 4.58
C ALA A 181 -10.96 -6.56 6.07
N GLY A 182 -9.83 -6.83 6.73
CA GLY A 182 -9.63 -6.50 8.14
C GLY A 182 -9.70 -4.99 8.41
N THR A 183 -9.19 -4.19 7.48
CA THR A 183 -9.27 -2.72 7.57
C THR A 183 -10.70 -2.24 7.41
N ALA A 184 -11.41 -2.69 6.37
CA ALA A 184 -12.78 -2.29 6.10
C ALA A 184 -13.72 -2.66 7.26
N SER A 185 -13.56 -3.87 7.84
CA SER A 185 -14.29 -4.28 9.05
C SER A 185 -13.99 -3.37 10.26
N SER A 186 -12.72 -3.01 10.45
CA SER A 186 -12.33 -2.10 11.54
C SER A 186 -12.92 -0.71 11.36
N LEU A 187 -12.92 -0.18 10.14
CA LEU A 187 -13.51 1.12 9.81
C LEU A 187 -15.03 1.11 9.94
N ALA A 188 -15.70 0.04 9.51
CA ALA A 188 -17.16 -0.10 9.69
C ALA A 188 -17.54 -0.05 11.18
N ARG A 189 -16.75 -0.72 12.03
CA ARG A 189 -16.93 -0.65 13.49
C ARG A 189 -16.70 0.75 14.03
N ILE A 190 -15.58 1.39 13.69
CA ILE A 190 -15.27 2.78 14.10
C ILE A 190 -16.41 3.71 13.69
N HIS A 191 -16.85 3.61 12.43
CA HIS A 191 -17.94 4.43 11.92
C HIS A 191 -19.25 4.19 12.68
N GLY A 192 -19.62 2.93 12.93
CA GLY A 192 -20.82 2.59 13.69
C GLY A 192 -20.79 3.12 15.13
N GLU A 193 -19.67 2.93 15.82
CA GLU A 193 -19.47 3.41 17.19
C GLU A 193 -19.50 4.95 17.24
N LEU A 194 -18.75 5.64 16.39
CA LEU A 194 -18.73 7.12 16.37
C LEU A 194 -20.08 7.74 15.94
N SER A 195 -20.77 7.16 14.97
CA SER A 195 -22.10 7.62 14.53
C SER A 195 -23.14 7.46 15.63
N SER A 196 -23.03 6.42 16.46
CA SER A 196 -23.93 6.19 17.59
C SER A 196 -23.82 7.26 18.69
N LEU A 197 -22.73 8.04 18.72
CA LEU A 197 -22.52 9.13 19.68
C LEU A 197 -23.37 10.39 19.40
N GLY A 198 -24.38 10.30 18.53
CA GLY A 198 -25.47 11.28 18.43
C GLY A 198 -25.14 12.55 17.65
N GLY A 199 -24.57 12.44 16.44
CA GLY A 199 -24.44 13.54 15.47
C GLY A 199 -23.36 14.59 15.76
N ARG A 200 -22.50 14.35 16.76
CA ARG A 200 -21.47 15.31 17.21
C ARG A 200 -20.11 15.10 16.54
N ILE A 201 -19.78 13.87 16.16
CA ILE A 201 -18.74 13.56 15.17
C ILE A 201 -19.49 13.02 13.97
N SER A 202 -19.89 13.91 13.07
CA SER A 202 -20.45 13.48 11.80
C SER A 202 -19.29 13.00 10.93
N VAL A 203 -19.00 11.70 11.00
CA VAL A 203 -18.26 11.07 9.91
C VAL A 203 -19.25 11.12 8.75
N ALA A 204 -19.02 12.03 7.79
CA ALA A 204 -19.84 12.12 6.58
C ALA A 204 -20.13 10.71 6.07
N GLU A 205 -21.37 10.46 5.61
CA GLU A 205 -21.80 9.15 5.09
C GLU A 205 -20.61 8.51 4.38
N ALA A 206 -20.05 7.46 4.98
CA ALA A 206 -18.92 6.80 4.35
C ALA A 206 -19.40 6.47 2.94
N PRO A 207 -18.74 6.94 1.88
CA PRO A 207 -19.28 6.89 0.51
C PRO A 207 -19.46 5.46 -0.02
N VAL A 208 -19.27 4.47 0.84
CA VAL A 208 -19.16 3.05 0.60
C VAL A 208 -19.74 2.32 1.82
N ASP A 209 -20.58 1.31 1.59
CA ASP A 209 -20.88 0.30 2.59
C ASP A 209 -19.61 -0.50 2.91
N LEU A 210 -18.88 -0.06 3.94
CA LEU A 210 -17.61 -0.64 4.36
C LEU A 210 -17.75 -2.08 4.83
N ALA A 211 -18.93 -2.47 5.34
CA ALA A 211 -19.20 -3.84 5.74
C ALA A 211 -19.35 -4.75 4.51
N ALA A 212 -20.10 -4.30 3.49
CA ALA A 212 -20.18 -5.00 2.21
C ALA A 212 -18.80 -5.10 1.54
N ALA A 213 -18.03 -4.00 1.52
CA ALA A 213 -16.68 -4.00 0.97
C ALA A 213 -15.72 -4.95 1.72
N ALA A 214 -15.87 -5.09 3.05
CA ALA A 214 -15.10 -6.05 3.82
C ALA A 214 -15.45 -7.50 3.46
N ALA A 215 -16.75 -7.80 3.28
CA ALA A 215 -17.23 -9.13 2.88
C ALA A 215 -16.75 -9.49 1.47
N ASP A 216 -16.82 -8.55 0.52
CA ASP A 216 -16.33 -8.72 -0.85
C ASP A 216 -14.82 -8.99 -0.86
N ALA A 217 -14.02 -8.25 -0.09
CA ALA A 217 -12.56 -8.45 -0.01
C ALA A 217 -12.21 -9.79 0.59
N LEU A 218 -12.94 -10.23 1.62
CA LEU A 218 -12.73 -11.54 2.22
C LEU A 218 -13.10 -12.66 1.26
N GLY A 219 -14.21 -12.51 0.52
CA GLY A 219 -14.59 -13.43 -0.54
C GLY A 219 -13.53 -13.54 -1.63
N ALA A 220 -12.97 -12.39 -2.06
CA ALA A 220 -11.87 -12.35 -3.02
C ALA A 220 -10.60 -13.02 -2.49
N ALA A 221 -10.24 -12.79 -1.20
CA ALA A 221 -9.10 -13.42 -0.56
C ALA A 221 -9.22 -14.95 -0.52
N LEU A 222 -10.36 -15.46 -0.05
CA LEU A 222 -10.63 -16.89 0.01
C LEU A 222 -10.67 -17.53 -1.38
N ALA A 223 -11.19 -16.80 -2.37
CA ALA A 223 -11.17 -17.25 -3.75
C ALA A 223 -9.75 -17.32 -4.33
N LEU A 224 -8.88 -16.36 -4.01
CA LEU A 224 -7.47 -16.37 -4.40
C LEU A 224 -6.72 -17.55 -3.79
N GLU A 225 -6.96 -17.84 -2.50
CA GLU A 225 -6.38 -19.00 -1.82
C GLU A 225 -6.85 -20.33 -2.45
N ALA A 226 -8.13 -20.41 -2.83
CA ALA A 226 -8.71 -21.62 -3.41
C ALA A 226 -8.36 -21.83 -4.90
N ALA A 227 -8.16 -20.75 -5.66
CA ALA A 227 -8.04 -20.81 -7.12
C ALA A 227 -6.68 -21.30 -7.63
N GLY A 228 -5.63 -21.28 -6.81
CA GLY A 228 -4.32 -21.82 -7.17
C GLY A 228 -3.67 -21.24 -8.43
N GLY A 229 -4.17 -20.16 -9.04
CA GLY A 229 -3.53 -19.59 -10.23
C GLY A 229 -4.30 -18.64 -11.17
N GLU A 230 -5.63 -18.51 -11.16
CA GLU A 230 -6.33 -17.49 -11.98
C GLU A 230 -6.78 -16.29 -11.13
N PRO A 231 -6.01 -15.18 -11.05
CA PRO A 231 -6.14 -14.19 -9.98
C PRO A 231 -6.71 -12.82 -10.42
N LEU A 232 -6.89 -12.60 -11.73
CA LEU A 232 -7.11 -11.25 -12.27
C LEU A 232 -8.44 -10.61 -11.80
N PRO A 233 -9.60 -11.28 -11.89
CA PRO A 233 -10.86 -10.70 -11.42
C PRO A 233 -10.89 -10.41 -9.92
N GLN A 234 -10.27 -11.27 -9.11
CA GLN A 234 -10.24 -11.15 -7.65
C GLN A 234 -9.25 -10.08 -7.19
N ALA A 235 -8.13 -9.94 -7.88
CA ALA A 235 -7.21 -8.82 -7.71
C ALA A 235 -7.95 -7.49 -7.99
N GLU A 236 -8.68 -7.37 -9.09
CA GLU A 236 -9.40 -6.12 -9.42
C GLU A 236 -10.37 -5.70 -8.31
N GLN A 237 -11.08 -6.67 -7.75
CA GLN A 237 -11.96 -6.44 -6.60
C GLN A 237 -11.19 -5.97 -5.36
N SER A 238 -10.07 -6.63 -5.04
CA SER A 238 -9.22 -6.22 -3.90
C SER A 238 -8.67 -4.80 -4.06
N TRP A 239 -8.19 -4.42 -5.25
CA TRP A 239 -7.71 -3.05 -5.52
C TRP A 239 -8.81 -2.01 -5.38
N ALA A 240 -9.99 -2.28 -5.93
CA ALA A 240 -11.15 -1.40 -5.79
C ALA A 240 -11.52 -1.18 -4.32
N ILE A 241 -11.43 -2.23 -3.50
CA ILE A 241 -11.69 -2.14 -2.06
C ILE A 241 -10.58 -1.35 -1.35
N GLY A 242 -9.31 -1.56 -1.71
CA GLY A 242 -8.20 -0.77 -1.21
C GLY A 242 -8.37 0.73 -1.46
N ALA A 243 -8.76 1.12 -2.67
CA ALA A 243 -9.04 2.52 -3.00
C ALA A 243 -10.18 3.10 -2.15
N ARG A 244 -11.25 2.33 -1.92
CA ARG A 244 -12.37 2.71 -1.05
C ARG A 244 -11.93 2.87 0.40
N VAL A 245 -11.08 1.98 0.90
CA VAL A 245 -10.48 2.04 2.24
C VAL A 245 -9.65 3.32 2.41
N ILE A 246 -8.83 3.69 1.41
CA ILE A 246 -8.05 4.94 1.44
C ILE A 246 -8.98 6.15 1.57
N VAL A 247 -10.04 6.21 0.75
CA VAL A 247 -11.03 7.30 0.82
C VAL A 247 -11.69 7.37 2.20
N ALA A 248 -12.08 6.22 2.76
CA ALA A 248 -12.70 6.15 4.08
C ALA A 248 -11.75 6.57 5.23
N LEU A 249 -10.48 6.19 5.16
CA LEU A 249 -9.45 6.62 6.13
C LEU A 249 -9.25 8.15 6.09
N ARG A 250 -9.19 8.73 4.89
CA ARG A 250 -9.07 10.18 4.71
C ARG A 250 -10.31 10.91 5.26
N ALA A 251 -11.51 10.44 4.91
CA ALA A 251 -12.75 11.01 5.42
C ALA A 251 -12.86 10.92 6.95
N LEU A 252 -12.37 9.82 7.56
CA LEU A 252 -12.29 9.70 9.01
C LEU A 252 -11.35 10.75 9.61
N GLY A 253 -10.16 10.94 9.01
CA GLY A 253 -9.23 11.99 9.42
C GLY A 253 -9.85 13.38 9.39
N ASP A 254 -10.42 13.74 8.24
CA ASP A 254 -11.07 15.05 8.03
C ASP A 254 -12.23 15.30 9.01
N ALA A 255 -13.06 14.28 9.28
CA ALA A 255 -14.17 14.38 10.23
C ALA A 255 -13.68 14.63 11.68
N LEU A 256 -12.56 14.01 12.06
CA LEU A 256 -11.98 14.18 13.39
C LEU A 256 -11.33 15.56 13.56
N HIS A 257 -10.72 16.11 12.51
CA HIS A 257 -10.16 17.47 12.50
C HIS A 257 -11.23 18.57 12.42
N GLY A 258 -12.31 18.36 11.66
CA GLY A 258 -13.35 19.36 11.41
C GLY A 258 -14.42 19.50 12.51
N ALA A 259 -14.53 18.54 13.43
CA ALA A 259 -15.57 18.54 14.46
C ALA A 259 -15.29 19.57 15.58
N SER A 260 -15.99 20.71 15.59
CA SER A 260 -16.01 21.62 16.75
C SER A 260 -16.96 21.09 17.82
N LEU A 261 -16.49 20.84 19.05
CA LEU A 261 -17.35 20.37 20.15
C LEU A 261 -17.34 21.33 21.34
N PRO A 262 -18.50 21.57 21.99
CA PRO A 262 -18.60 22.49 23.13
C PRO A 262 -17.81 21.94 24.32
N SER A 263 -17.03 22.81 24.96
CA SER A 263 -16.11 22.43 26.03
C SER A 263 -16.86 21.96 27.28
N SER A 264 -16.53 20.79 27.80
CA SER A 264 -16.84 20.41 29.18
C SER A 264 -15.56 20.39 30.00
N ALA A 265 -15.42 21.37 30.89
CA ALA A 265 -14.30 21.50 31.81
C ALA A 265 -14.40 20.46 32.94
N GLY A 266 -13.30 19.74 33.19
CA GLY A 266 -13.15 18.89 34.37
C GLY A 266 -12.07 17.84 34.21
N ALA A 267 -10.80 18.19 34.42
CA ALA A 267 -9.67 17.25 34.34
C ALA A 267 -9.25 16.76 35.74
N SER A 268 -9.15 15.45 35.93
CA SER A 268 -8.14 14.85 36.81
C SER A 268 -7.73 13.47 36.30
N ASP A 269 -6.46 13.13 36.54
CA ASP A 269 -5.71 11.90 36.19
C ASP A 269 -5.14 11.82 34.76
N ALA A 270 -4.05 12.56 34.50
CA ALA A 270 -3.38 12.67 33.20
C ALA A 270 -2.02 11.91 33.06
N VAL A 271 -1.42 11.42 34.16
CA VAL A 271 0.03 11.10 34.15
C VAL A 271 0.38 9.77 33.46
N SER A 272 -0.53 8.79 33.38
CA SER A 272 -0.26 7.49 32.74
C SER A 272 -0.60 7.45 31.24
N GLN A 273 -1.47 8.33 30.76
CA GLN A 273 -1.86 8.43 29.35
C GLN A 273 -0.83 9.22 28.52
N ASP A 274 -0.15 10.21 29.09
CA ASP A 274 0.85 11.03 28.36
C ASP A 274 2.02 10.18 27.81
N ALA A 275 2.43 9.12 28.52
CA ALA A 275 3.50 8.24 28.06
C ALA A 275 3.08 7.39 26.85
N ALA A 276 1.85 6.85 26.85
CA ALA A 276 1.34 6.05 25.74
C ALA A 276 1.10 6.92 24.49
N GLU A 277 0.63 8.16 24.69
CA GLU A 277 0.46 9.14 23.62
C GLU A 277 1.80 9.54 22.99
N SER A 278 2.82 9.83 23.82
CA SER A 278 4.17 10.13 23.33
C SER A 278 4.76 9.00 22.49
N VAL A 279 4.58 7.74 22.92
CA VAL A 279 5.04 6.57 22.17
C VAL A 279 4.32 6.47 20.81
N ALA A 280 3.00 6.68 20.78
CA ALA A 280 2.23 6.62 19.53
C ALA A 280 2.63 7.74 18.55
N ILE A 281 2.89 8.95 19.06
CA ILE A 281 3.39 10.08 18.25
C ILE A 281 4.77 9.76 17.65
N ASP A 282 5.68 9.21 18.45
CA ASP A 282 7.00 8.82 17.98
C ASP A 282 6.95 7.69 16.95
N GLU A 283 6.07 6.72 17.12
CA GLU A 283 5.85 5.63 16.15
C GLU A 283 5.31 6.16 14.82
N VAL A 284 4.31 7.06 14.85
CA VAL A 284 3.77 7.71 13.64
C VAL A 284 4.86 8.51 12.93
N ARG A 285 5.71 9.23 13.68
CA ARG A 285 6.84 9.98 13.14
C ARG A 285 7.85 9.06 12.46
N GLN A 286 8.26 7.97 13.11
CA GLN A 286 9.17 6.98 12.52
C GLN A 286 8.59 6.36 11.23
N HIS A 287 7.29 6.05 11.21
CA HIS A 287 6.65 5.52 10.01
C HIS A 287 6.57 6.52 8.86
N ARG A 288 6.39 7.82 9.15
CA ARG A 288 6.48 8.88 8.13
C ARG A 288 7.90 9.02 7.59
N GLU A 289 8.91 8.97 8.45
CA GLU A 289 10.32 8.99 8.03
C GLU A 289 10.64 7.79 7.13
N LEU A 290 10.16 6.59 7.46
CA LEU A 290 10.30 5.39 6.63
C LEU A 290 9.57 5.52 5.28
N LEU A 291 8.35 6.09 5.26
CA LEU A 291 7.64 6.35 4.00
C LEU A 291 8.39 7.33 3.11
N ASN A 292 8.93 8.41 3.71
CA ASN A 292 9.75 9.37 2.98
C ASN A 292 11.02 8.71 2.43
N ALA A 293 11.68 7.86 3.22
CA ALA A 293 12.85 7.10 2.76
C ALA A 293 12.50 6.16 1.60
N LEU A 294 11.38 5.43 1.67
CA LEU A 294 10.91 4.56 0.59
C LEU A 294 10.50 5.35 -0.66
N GLY A 295 9.84 6.50 -0.49
CA GLY A 295 9.48 7.40 -1.58
C GLY A 295 10.72 7.98 -2.27
N LEU A 296 11.73 8.38 -1.51
CA LEU A 296 13.03 8.80 -2.03
C LEU A 296 13.72 7.67 -2.79
N GLN A 297 13.74 6.44 -2.25
CA GLN A 297 14.32 5.29 -2.94
C GLN A 297 13.65 5.01 -4.30
N LEU A 298 12.32 5.13 -4.39
CA LEU A 298 11.60 4.96 -5.65
C LEU A 298 11.88 6.11 -6.63
N ALA A 299 12.00 7.34 -6.14
CA ALA A 299 12.35 8.50 -6.96
C ALA A 299 13.78 8.40 -7.49
N ASP A 300 14.74 8.02 -6.64
CA ASP A 300 16.15 7.80 -7.00
C ASP A 300 16.27 6.67 -8.03
N ALA A 301 15.58 5.54 -7.83
CA ALA A 301 15.56 4.43 -8.79
C ALA A 301 14.96 4.83 -10.14
N SER A 302 13.87 5.61 -10.13
CA SER A 302 13.28 6.14 -11.37
C SER A 302 14.23 7.09 -12.10
N LEU A 303 14.96 7.94 -11.37
CA LEU A 303 15.92 8.86 -11.94
C LEU A 303 17.14 8.10 -12.50
N GLU A 304 17.65 7.12 -11.78
CA GLU A 304 18.73 6.23 -12.25
C GLU A 304 18.32 5.47 -13.52
N LEU A 305 17.07 4.99 -13.58
CA LEU A 305 16.54 4.34 -14.78
C LEU A 305 16.52 5.30 -15.98
N GLU A 306 16.02 6.52 -15.80
CA GLU A 306 15.98 7.52 -16.88
C GLU A 306 17.40 7.96 -17.30
N GLU A 307 18.31 8.22 -16.37
CA GLU A 307 19.72 8.53 -16.68
C GLU A 307 20.41 7.39 -17.42
N GLY A 308 20.14 6.14 -17.04
CA GLY A 308 20.65 4.96 -17.70
C GLY A 308 20.14 4.84 -19.14
N VAL A 309 18.84 5.08 -19.35
CA VAL A 309 18.22 5.14 -20.68
C VAL A 309 18.84 6.25 -21.51
N GLU A 310 18.94 7.48 -20.99
CA GLU A 310 19.54 8.62 -21.70
C GLU A 310 21.01 8.36 -22.07
N THR A 311 21.79 7.81 -21.14
CA THR A 311 23.20 7.45 -21.39
C THR A 311 23.32 6.40 -22.48
N LEU A 312 22.45 5.39 -22.48
CA LEU A 312 22.43 4.38 -23.52
C LEU A 312 22.07 5.00 -24.87
N LEU A 313 21.08 5.90 -24.92
CA LEU A 313 20.64 6.58 -26.14
C LEU A 313 21.63 7.60 -26.72
N ALA A 314 22.51 8.17 -25.89
CA ALA A 314 23.48 9.20 -26.28
C ALA A 314 24.81 8.64 -26.82
N ARG A 315 25.16 7.42 -26.44
CA ARG A 315 26.30 6.66 -26.99
C ARG A 315 25.94 6.03 -28.33
#